data_AF-A0A538NPW1-F1
#
_entry.id   AF-A0A538NPW1-F1
#
_cell.length_a   1.000
_cell.length_b   1.000
_cell.length_c   1.000
_cell.angle_alpha   90.00
_cell.angle_beta   90.00
_cell.angle_gamma   90.00
#
_symmetry.space_group_name_H-M   'P 1'
#
loop_
_entity.id
_entity.type
_entity.pdbx_description
1 polymer ?
#
loop_
_entity_poly.entity_id
_entity_poly.type
_entity_poly.pdbx_seq_one_letter_code
_entity_poly.pdbx_strand_id
1 'polypeptide(L)' 'ILWGAKKDGASWGDGQILDPENGMIYRVTLTPLESGQKLQVHGYIGIPVVGRSQTWQREE' A
#
# COMPACT_ATOMS: atom_id res chain seq x y z
N ILE A 1 -0.21 -10.03 2.73
CA ILE A 1 -0.70 -10.52 1.42
C ILE A 1 -1.22 -9.31 0.67
N LEU A 2 -0.58 -8.92 -0.45
CA LEU A 2 -0.93 -7.74 -1.25
C LEU A 2 -0.93 -8.11 -2.74
N TRP A 3 -1.92 -7.66 -3.50
CA TRP A 3 -2.07 -8.00 -4.92
C TRP A 3 -2.78 -6.91 -5.73
N GLY A 4 -2.76 -7.06 -7.06
CA GLY A 4 -3.57 -6.24 -7.98
C GLY A 4 -3.11 -4.79 -8.17
N ALA A 5 -2.04 -4.36 -7.49
CA ALA A 5 -1.54 -3.01 -7.62
C ALA A 5 -1.03 -2.71 -9.04
N LYS A 6 -1.44 -1.58 -9.60
CA LYS A 6 -1.07 -1.12 -10.94
C LYS A 6 -0.30 0.18 -10.84
N LYS A 7 0.74 0.33 -11.67
CA LYS A 7 1.52 1.56 -11.72
C LYS A 7 0.65 2.72 -12.18
N ASP A 8 0.70 3.81 -11.43
CA ASP A 8 0.02 5.08 -11.68
C ASP A 8 1.03 6.23 -11.44
N GLY A 9 1.64 6.71 -12.52
CA GLY A 9 2.72 7.69 -12.46
C GLY A 9 3.92 7.19 -11.64
N ALA A 10 4.19 7.88 -10.53
CA ALA A 10 5.28 7.56 -9.60
C ALA A 10 4.87 6.58 -8.48
N SER A 11 3.58 6.24 -8.39
CA SER A 11 3.02 5.37 -7.36
C SER A 11 2.33 4.16 -8.00
N TRP A 12 1.73 3.30 -7.16
CA TRP A 12 0.87 2.22 -7.58
C TRP A 12 -0.48 2.34 -6.86
N GLY A 13 -1.56 2.19 -7.62
CA GLY A 13 -2.94 2.22 -7.16
C GLY A 13 -3.69 0.91 -7.43
N ASP A 14 -5.00 0.89 -7.20
CA ASP A 14 -5.92 -0.24 -7.39
C ASP A 14 -5.59 -1.53 -6.65
N GLY A 15 -4.56 -1.51 -5.80
CA GLY A 15 -4.13 -2.67 -5.05
C GLY A 15 -5.13 -3.07 -3.97
N GLN A 16 -5.03 -4.32 -3.54
CA GLN A 16 -5.71 -4.85 -2.37
C GLN A 16 -4.70 -5.43 -1.39
N ILE A 17 -4.98 -5.29 -0.10
CA ILE A 17 -4.17 -5.87 0.97
C ILE A 17 -5.07 -6.55 2.01
N LEU A 18 -4.71 -7.76 2.40
CA LEU A 18 -5.33 -8.46 3.52
C LEU A 18 -4.70 -7.97 4.83
N ASP A 19 -5.55 -7.53 5.75
CA ASP A 19 -5.18 -7.34 7.14
C ASP A 19 -5.21 -8.71 7.86
N PRO A 20 -4.05 -9.24 8.30
CA PRO A 20 -4.00 -10.55 8.94
C PRO A 20 -4.61 -10.55 10.34
N GLU A 21 -4.78 -9.39 10.99
CA GLU A 21 -5.32 -9.32 12.35
C GLU A 21 -6.83 -9.59 12.38
N ASN A 22 -7.56 -9.17 11.33
CA ASN A 22 -9.02 -9.26 11.27
C ASN A 22 -9.56 -9.92 9.99
N GLY A 23 -8.71 -10.25 9.01
CA GLY A 23 -9.10 -10.91 7.77
C GLY A 23 -9.79 -9.99 6.75
N MET A 24 -9.90 -8.68 6.98
CA MET A 24 -10.53 -7.75 6.05
C MET A 24 -9.58 -7.36 4.91
N ILE A 25 -10.16 -7.09 3.74
CA ILE A 25 -9.43 -6.64 2.56
C ILE A 25 -9.62 -5.13 2.40
N TYR A 26 -8.50 -4.41 2.34
CA TYR A 26 -8.43 -2.96 2.16
C TYR A 26 -7.97 -2.63 0.75
N ARG A 27 -8.37 -1.46 0.23
CA ARG A 27 -7.69 -0.86 -0.92
C ARG A 27 -6.33 -0.35 -0.47
N VAL A 28 -5.32 -0.43 -1.32
CA VAL A 28 -3.96 0.04 -1.00
C VAL A 28 -3.35 0.87 -2.11
N THR A 29 -2.60 1.88 -1.70
CA THR A 29 -1.71 2.66 -2.56
C THR A 29 -0.27 2.46 -2.10
N LEU A 30 0.66 2.40 -3.05
CA LEU A 30 2.08 2.19 -2.80
C LEU A 30 2.87 3.36 -3.38
N THR A 31 3.71 3.97 -2.55
CA THR A 31 4.54 5.10 -2.96
C THR A 31 5.98 4.83 -2.57
N PRO A 32 6.90 4.64 -3.53
CA PRO A 32 8.32 4.54 -3.26
C PRO A 32 8.83 5.84 -2.65
N LEU A 33 9.66 5.71 -1.64
CA LEU A 33 10.35 6.81 -0.97
C LEU A 33 11.85 6.57 -1.06
N GLU A 34 12.64 7.62 -0.84
CA GLU A 34 14.11 7.53 -0.71
C GLU A 34 14.75 6.76 -1.88
N SER A 35 14.38 7.14 -3.11
CA SER A 35 14.84 6.48 -4.35
C SER A 35 14.53 4.97 -4.40
N GLY A 36 13.46 4.56 -3.74
CA GLY A 36 12.98 3.17 -3.72
C GLY A 36 13.54 2.33 -2.58
N GLN A 37 14.35 2.89 -1.68
CA GLN A 37 14.83 2.18 -0.48
C GLN A 37 13.69 1.90 0.52
N LYS A 38 12.65 2.72 0.48
CA LYS A 38 11.44 2.55 1.30
C LYS A 38 10.19 2.52 0.44
N LEU A 39 9.15 1.89 0.96
CA LEU A 39 7.84 1.87 0.37
C LEU A 39 6.81 2.32 1.39
N GLN A 40 6.12 3.43 1.14
CA GLN A 40 4.92 3.75 1.88
C GLN A 40 3.79 2.86 1.38
N VAL A 41 3.15 2.14 2.30
CA VAL A 41 2.00 1.27 2.05
C VAL A 41 0.81 1.86 2.79
N HIS A 42 -0.15 2.41 2.07
CA HIS A 42 -1.30 3.08 2.65
C HIS A 42 -2.59 2.33 2.31
N GLY A 43 -3.21 1.72 3.33
CA GLY A 43 -4.45 0.94 3.24
C GLY A 43 -5.67 1.70 3.75
N TYR A 44 -6.81 1.62 3.05
CA TYR A 44 -8.03 2.37 3.38
C TYR A 44 -9.32 1.63 2.99
N ILE A 45 -10.44 2.05 3.58
CA ILE A 45 -11.81 1.60 3.24
C ILE A 45 -12.60 2.79 2.70
N GLY A 46 -13.25 2.62 1.54
CA GLY A 46 -13.98 3.70 0.89
C GLY A 46 -13.04 4.69 0.21
N ILE A 47 -12.69 5.78 0.92
CA ILE A 47 -11.86 6.89 0.40
C ILE A 47 -10.44 6.88 0.98
N PRO A 48 -9.40 7.29 0.21
CA PRO A 48 -8.01 7.23 0.65
C PRO A 48 -7.67 7.99 1.94
N VAL A 49 -8.36 9.09 2.24
CA VAL A 49 -8.02 9.89 3.45
C VAL A 49 -8.33 9.14 4.77
N VAL A 50 -9.20 8.13 4.73
CA VAL A 50 -9.59 7.33 5.90
C VAL A 50 -8.88 5.98 5.85
N GLY A 51 -7.62 5.98 6.25
CA GLY A 51 -6.76 4.81 6.17
C GLY A 51 -5.59 4.84 7.15
N ARG A 52 -4.71 3.85 7.04
CA ARG A 52 -3.47 3.74 7.80
C ARG A 52 -2.29 3.58 6.86
N SER A 53 -1.19 4.23 7.19
CA SER A 53 0.08 4.10 6.46
C SER A 53 1.09 3.31 7.28
N GLN A 54 1.87 2.49 6.59
CA GLN A 54 3.10 1.89 7.08
C GLN A 54 4.25 2.21 6.12
N THR A 55 5.47 2.16 6.63
CA THR A 55 6.67 2.26 5.78
C THR A 55 7.39 0.92 5.83
N TRP A 56 7.53 0.28 4.68
CA TRP A 56 8.30 -0.95 4.52
C TRP A 56 9.70 -0.59 4.04
N GLN A 57 10.70 -1.24 4.65
CA GLN A 57 12.09 -1.18 4.21
C GLN A 57 12.28 -2.18 3.08
N ARG A 58 13.08 -1.82 2.07
CA ARG A 58 13.53 -2.78 1.08
C ARG A 58 14.59 -3.68 1.72
N GLU A 59 14.39 -4.99 1.63
CA GLU A 59 15.42 -5.99 1.95
C GLU A 59 16.45 -6.06 0.81
N GLU A 60 17.73 -6.27 1.16
CA GLU A 60 18.85 -6.44 0.22
C GLU A 60 18.93 -7.85 -0.38
#